data_AF-A0A7X3X7S3-F1
#
_entry.id   AF-A0A7X3X7S3-F1
#
_cell.length_a   1.000
_cell.length_b   1.000
_cell.length_c   1.000
_cell.angle_alpha   90.00
_cell.angle_beta   90.00
_cell.angle_gamma   90.00
#
_symmetry.space_group_name_H-M   'P 1'
#
loop_
_entity.id
_entity.type
_entity.pdbx_description
1 polymer ?
#
loop_
_entity_poly.entity_id
_entity_poly.type
_entity_poly.pdbx_seq_one_letter_code
_entity_poly.pdbx_strand_id
1 'polypeptide(L)'
;MDRTEMFEGLEEFDLGQYQDEVERRWGGSEAYAESMRRTRAYGKDDWTRITEEGETVVAGLAELMAEGAQAAGRAAMDLAEEHRRHIDRWFYPCSHGMHRNLAEMYTADPRFEAYFEKRGKGLAVFVQDAIRANEARWRNRERE
;
A
#
# COMPACT_ATOMS: atom_id res chain seq x y z
N MET A 1 2.97 -31.04 -1.59
CA MET A 1 1.96 -29.96 -1.64
C MET A 1 2.42 -29.00 -2.70
N ASP A 2 1.66 -28.95 -3.78
CA ASP A 2 1.97 -28.15 -4.94
C ASP A 2 1.79 -26.67 -4.58
N ARG A 3 2.74 -25.83 -5.00
CA ARG A 3 2.80 -24.41 -4.63
C ARG A 3 1.59 -23.64 -5.14
N THR A 4 0.88 -24.20 -6.11
CA THR A 4 -0.26 -23.63 -6.84
C THR A 4 -1.54 -23.56 -6.02
N GLU A 5 -1.85 -24.55 -5.17
CA GLU A 5 -3.11 -24.57 -4.39
C GLU A 5 -3.14 -23.57 -3.21
N MET A 6 -1.98 -23.00 -2.82
CA MET A 6 -1.94 -21.96 -1.79
C MET A 6 -2.36 -20.58 -2.32
N PHE A 7 -2.50 -20.39 -3.64
CA PHE A 7 -2.74 -19.10 -4.30
C PHE A 7 -4.12 -18.96 -4.96
N GLU A 8 -5.05 -19.89 -4.75
CA GLU A 8 -6.41 -19.84 -5.35
C GLU A 8 -7.29 -18.67 -4.84
N GLY A 9 -6.85 -17.93 -3.82
CA GLY A 9 -7.49 -16.68 -3.37
C GLY A 9 -6.66 -15.42 -3.66
N LEU A 10 -5.51 -15.56 -4.33
CA LEU A 10 -4.49 -14.51 -4.55
C LEU A 10 -4.41 -14.07 -6.01
N GLU A 11 -5.33 -14.52 -6.88
CA GLU A 11 -5.32 -14.24 -8.32
C GLU A 11 -5.43 -12.75 -8.68
N GLU A 12 -5.84 -11.86 -7.77
CA GLU A 12 -5.92 -10.43 -8.06
C GLU A 12 -4.61 -9.66 -7.79
N PHE A 13 -3.63 -10.27 -7.12
CA PHE A 13 -2.29 -9.71 -6.87
C PHE A 13 -1.23 -10.76 -7.22
N ASP A 14 -1.05 -11.01 -8.52
CA ASP A 14 -0.06 -11.97 -9.04
C ASP A 14 1.39 -11.49 -8.79
N LEU A 15 1.86 -11.64 -7.55
CA LEU A 15 3.22 -11.32 -7.10
C LEU A 15 4.32 -11.96 -7.98
N GLY A 16 4.00 -13.01 -8.76
CA GLY A 16 4.93 -13.64 -9.69
C GLY A 16 5.25 -12.79 -10.92
N GLN A 17 4.28 -12.04 -11.45
CA GLN A 17 4.49 -11.10 -12.57
C GLN A 17 5.16 -9.78 -12.10
N TYR A 18 5.02 -9.44 -10.81
CA TYR A 18 5.57 -8.22 -10.23
C TYR A 18 7.01 -8.38 -9.69
N GLN A 19 7.46 -9.61 -9.38
CA GLN A 19 8.76 -9.85 -8.76
C GLN A 19 9.93 -9.32 -9.59
N ASP A 20 9.98 -9.61 -10.89
CA ASP A 20 11.12 -9.21 -11.74
C ASP A 20 11.23 -7.69 -11.92
N GLU A 21 10.10 -6.99 -12.02
CA GLU A 21 10.07 -5.53 -12.20
C GLU A 21 10.31 -4.78 -10.89
N VAL A 22 9.77 -5.28 -9.78
CA VAL A 22 10.04 -4.75 -8.44
C VAL A 22 11.50 -5.01 -8.04
N GLU A 23 12.06 -6.18 -8.36
CA GLU A 23 13.48 -6.49 -8.16
C GLU A 23 14.38 -5.57 -9.00
N ARG A 24 14.00 -5.30 -10.25
CA ARG A 24 14.78 -4.37 -11.08
C ARG A 24 14.80 -2.94 -10.54
N ARG A 25 13.70 -2.50 -9.94
CA ARG A 25 13.52 -1.10 -9.47
C ARG A 25 13.92 -0.90 -8.00
N TRP A 26 13.81 -1.95 -7.18
CA TRP A 26 13.97 -1.92 -5.72
C TRP A 26 14.85 -3.04 -5.17
N GLY A 27 15.30 -3.99 -5.99
CA GLY A 27 16.11 -5.15 -5.57
C GLY A 27 17.42 -4.80 -4.89
N GLY A 28 17.94 -3.59 -5.14
CA GLY A 28 19.11 -3.05 -4.44
C GLY A 28 18.79 -2.37 -3.09
N SER A 29 17.53 -2.28 -2.68
CA SER A 29 17.13 -1.61 -1.44
C SER A 29 17.02 -2.58 -0.26
N GLU A 30 17.43 -2.12 0.93
CA GLU A 30 17.27 -2.89 2.16
C GLU A 30 15.80 -3.20 2.46
N ALA A 31 14.88 -2.30 2.08
CA ALA A 31 13.44 -2.48 2.20
C ALA A 31 12.94 -3.69 1.40
N TYR A 32 13.46 -3.89 0.18
CA TYR A 32 13.10 -5.05 -0.64
C TYR A 32 13.64 -6.36 -0.05
N ALA A 33 14.89 -6.37 0.41
CA ALA A 33 15.49 -7.54 1.04
C ALA A 33 14.73 -7.95 2.32
N GLU A 34 14.33 -6.98 3.14
CA GLU A 34 13.51 -7.21 4.34
C GLU A 34 12.12 -7.73 4.00
N SER A 35 11.46 -7.13 2.99
CA SER A 35 10.17 -7.59 2.48
C SER A 35 10.22 -9.05 2.06
N MET A 36 11.22 -9.42 1.26
CA MET A 36 11.41 -10.79 0.81
C MET A 36 11.69 -11.74 1.98
N ARG A 37 12.44 -11.30 2.99
CA ARG A 37 12.70 -12.10 4.20
C ARG A 37 11.41 -12.39 4.98
N ARG A 38 10.58 -11.37 5.20
CA ARG A 38 9.32 -11.51 5.95
C ARG A 38 8.28 -12.33 5.20
N THR A 39 8.02 -11.96 3.94
CA THR A 39 7.03 -12.62 3.09
C THR A 39 7.33 -14.10 2.83
N ARG A 40 8.60 -14.50 2.82
CA ARG A 40 9.00 -15.92 2.75
C ARG A 40 8.59 -16.75 3.96
N ALA A 41 8.39 -16.12 5.12
CA ALA A 41 7.98 -16.79 6.35
C ALA A 41 6.46 -16.86 6.52
N TYR A 42 5.68 -16.14 5.69
CA TYR A 42 4.24 -16.02 5.83
C TYR A 42 3.50 -17.24 5.29
N GLY A 43 2.56 -17.71 6.11
CA GLY A 43 1.61 -18.75 5.73
C GLY A 43 0.36 -18.16 5.07
N LYS A 44 -0.56 -19.04 4.67
CA LYS A 44 -1.84 -18.65 4.06
C LYS A 44 -2.65 -17.69 4.97
N ASP A 45 -2.71 -17.98 6.27
CA ASP A 45 -3.46 -17.16 7.23
C ASP A 45 -2.88 -15.75 7.39
N ASP A 46 -1.55 -15.61 7.30
CA ASP A 46 -0.90 -14.31 7.32
C ASP A 46 -1.25 -13.52 6.06
N TRP A 47 -1.20 -14.16 4.90
CA TRP A 47 -1.61 -13.55 3.64
C TRP A 47 -3.08 -13.12 3.62
N THR A 48 -3.98 -13.95 4.17
CA THR A 48 -5.38 -13.57 4.33
C THR A 48 -5.52 -12.30 5.17
N ARG A 49 -4.85 -12.24 6.33
CA ARG A 49 -4.86 -11.03 7.18
C ARG A 49 -4.26 -9.83 6.49
N ILE A 50 -3.16 -10.01 5.77
CA ILE A 50 -2.49 -8.93 5.03
C ILE A 50 -3.46 -8.33 4.01
N THR A 51 -4.12 -9.17 3.21
CA THR A 51 -5.08 -8.73 2.21
C THR A 51 -6.30 -8.07 2.84
N GLU A 52 -6.88 -8.65 3.89
CA GLU A 52 -8.05 -8.10 4.59
C GLU A 52 -7.75 -6.72 5.21
N GLU A 53 -6.62 -6.58 5.90
CA GLU A 53 -6.19 -5.29 6.46
C GLU A 53 -5.96 -4.25 5.36
N GLY A 54 -5.30 -4.62 4.26
CA GLY A 54 -5.06 -3.72 3.12
C GLY A 54 -6.35 -3.27 2.43
N GLU A 55 -7.26 -4.20 2.12
CA GLU A 55 -8.56 -3.90 1.52
C GLU A 55 -9.43 -3.03 2.42
N THR A 56 -9.40 -3.25 3.74
CA THR A 56 -10.15 -2.42 4.71
C THR A 56 -9.73 -0.95 4.61
N VAL A 57 -8.43 -0.69 4.52
CA VAL A 57 -7.92 0.68 4.41
C VAL A 57 -8.27 1.32 3.07
N VAL A 58 -8.12 0.57 1.96
CA VAL A 58 -8.46 1.09 0.62
C VAL A 58 -9.96 1.33 0.47
N ALA A 59 -10.79 0.44 1.02
CA ALA A 59 -12.24 0.61 1.04
C ALA A 59 -12.65 1.85 1.83
N GLY A 60 -12.08 2.07 3.01
CA GLY A 60 -12.34 3.29 3.79
C GLY A 60 -11.94 4.57 3.06
N LEU A 61 -10.83 4.55 2.31
CA LEU A 61 -10.43 5.70 1.48
C LEU A 61 -11.40 5.93 0.32
N ALA A 62 -11.91 4.86 -0.29
CA ALA A 62 -12.90 4.93 -1.35
C ALA A 62 -14.24 5.50 -0.84
N GLU A 63 -14.69 5.07 0.35
CA GLU A 63 -15.89 5.58 1.01
C GLU A 63 -15.76 7.08 1.30
N LEU A 64 -14.65 7.51 1.93
CA LEU A 64 -14.39 8.92 2.19
C LEU A 64 -14.40 9.77 0.91
N MET A 65 -13.79 9.25 -0.16
CA MET A 65 -13.81 9.93 -1.46
C MET A 65 -15.24 10.03 -2.01
N ALA A 66 -16.03 8.95 -1.91
CA ALA A 66 -17.42 8.92 -2.36
C ALA A 66 -18.33 9.89 -1.57
N GLU A 67 -18.04 10.09 -0.29
CA GLU A 67 -18.70 11.08 0.57
C GLU A 67 -18.27 12.53 0.29
N GLY A 68 -17.28 12.73 -0.59
CA GLY A 68 -16.74 14.06 -0.91
C GLY A 68 -15.80 14.62 0.17
N ALA A 69 -15.23 13.76 1.01
CA ALA A 69 -14.22 14.18 1.97
C ALA A 69 -12.97 14.70 1.25
N GLN A 70 -12.21 15.56 1.93
CA GLN A 70 -10.93 16.04 1.40
C GLN A 70 -9.83 15.03 1.69
N ALA A 71 -8.96 14.76 0.72
CA ALA A 71 -7.79 13.88 0.90
C ALA A 71 -6.84 14.39 2.01
N ALA A 72 -6.72 15.71 2.16
CA ALA A 72 -5.97 16.34 3.26
C ALA A 72 -6.78 16.46 4.57
N GLY A 73 -7.98 15.89 4.62
CA GLY A 73 -8.82 15.83 5.82
C GLY A 73 -8.27 14.84 6.85
N ARG A 74 -8.61 15.05 8.13
CA ARG A 74 -8.14 14.20 9.23
C ARG A 74 -8.44 12.71 9.01
N ALA A 75 -9.66 12.38 8.58
CA ALA A 75 -10.06 10.99 8.35
C ALA A 75 -9.22 10.30 7.26
N ALA A 76 -9.01 10.96 6.12
CA ALA A 76 -8.19 10.43 5.03
C ALA A 76 -6.71 10.30 5.44
N MET A 77 -6.17 11.27 6.18
CA MET A 77 -4.80 11.17 6.71
C MET A 77 -4.64 10.05 7.74
N ASP A 78 -5.63 9.83 8.60
CA ASP A 78 -5.57 8.78 9.62
C ASP A 78 -5.62 7.38 8.95
N LEU A 79 -6.42 7.20 7.88
CA LEU A 79 -6.38 5.98 7.04
C LEU A 79 -5.07 5.84 6.27
N ALA A 80 -4.50 6.93 5.75
CA ALA A 80 -3.19 6.90 5.12
C ALA A 80 -2.10 6.47 6.12
N GLU A 81 -2.18 6.90 7.38
CA GLU A 81 -1.28 6.44 8.44
C GLU A 81 -1.48 4.95 8.76
N GLU A 82 -2.71 4.46 8.75
CA GLU A 82 -3.00 3.04 8.90
C GLU A 82 -2.40 2.23 7.74
N HIS A 83 -2.53 2.71 6.50
CA HIS A 83 -1.89 2.11 5.34
C HIS A 83 -0.36 2.03 5.51
N ARG A 84 0.27 3.11 6.00
CA ARG A 84 1.72 3.12 6.27
C ARG A 84 2.09 2.06 7.30
N ARG A 85 1.33 1.96 8.40
CA ARG A 85 1.58 1.00 9.50
C ARG A 85 1.38 -0.43 9.05
N HIS A 86 0.39 -0.68 8.20
CA HIS A 86 0.19 -1.96 7.57
C HIS A 86 1.44 -2.37 6.78
N ILE A 87 1.98 -1.47 5.95
CA ILE A 87 3.22 -1.75 5.20
C ILE A 87 4.42 -1.96 6.13
N ASP A 88 4.56 -1.10 7.15
CA ASP A 88 5.63 -1.16 8.16
C ASP A 88 5.69 -2.51 8.88
N ARG A 89 4.50 -3.01 9.26
CA ARG A 89 4.32 -4.25 9.98
C ARG A 89 4.62 -5.48 9.12
N TRP A 90 4.05 -5.56 7.92
CA TRP A 90 4.05 -6.80 7.14
C TRP A 90 5.21 -6.90 6.15
N PHE A 91 5.77 -5.79 5.67
CA PHE A 91 6.76 -5.85 4.61
C PHE A 91 8.13 -5.35 5.07
N TYR A 92 8.24 -4.09 5.48
CA TYR A 92 9.52 -3.49 5.85
C TYR A 92 9.30 -2.19 6.61
N PRO A 93 10.26 -1.73 7.43
CA PRO A 93 10.18 -0.43 8.09
C PRO A 93 9.88 0.69 7.08
N CYS A 94 8.68 1.26 7.15
CA CYS A 94 8.16 2.18 6.16
C CYS A 94 8.01 3.56 6.81
N SER A 95 8.98 4.44 6.53
CA SER A 95 8.92 5.83 6.98
C SER A 95 7.87 6.61 6.19
N HIS A 96 7.39 7.74 6.74
CA HIS A 96 6.45 8.62 6.03
C HIS A 96 7.00 9.08 4.66
N GLY A 97 8.31 9.34 4.57
CA GLY A 97 8.96 9.69 3.29
C GLY A 97 8.99 8.53 2.29
N MET A 98 9.23 7.30 2.76
CA MET A 98 9.15 6.11 1.89
C MET A 98 7.71 5.89 1.41
N HIS A 99 6.73 6.07 2.28
CA HIS A 99 5.32 5.94 1.93
C HIS A 99 4.87 6.97 0.89
N ARG A 100 5.35 8.22 0.98
CA ARG A 100 5.14 9.25 -0.04
C ARG A 100 5.71 8.84 -1.41
N ASN A 101 6.94 8.32 -1.43
CA ASN A 101 7.57 7.87 -2.68
C ASN A 101 6.83 6.67 -3.30
N LEU A 102 6.28 5.78 -2.46
CA LEU A 102 5.44 4.69 -2.92
C LEU A 102 4.12 5.21 -3.52
N ALA A 103 3.51 6.21 -2.90
CA ALA A 103 2.28 6.84 -3.38
C ALA A 103 2.46 7.55 -4.75
N GLU A 104 3.65 8.07 -5.03
CA GLU A 104 3.98 8.62 -6.36
C GLU A 104 3.93 7.54 -7.45
N MET A 105 4.27 6.29 -7.12
CA MET A 105 4.18 5.19 -8.07
C MET A 105 2.76 4.76 -8.37
N TYR A 106 1.83 4.87 -7.41
CA TYR A 106 0.44 4.43 -7.61
C TYR A 106 -0.26 5.15 -8.75
N THR A 107 0.12 6.38 -9.06
CA THR A 107 -0.41 7.15 -10.21
C THR A 107 0.55 7.17 -11.39
N ALA A 108 1.84 6.83 -11.20
CA ALA A 108 2.83 6.83 -12.28
C ALA A 108 2.81 5.54 -13.10
N ASP A 109 2.32 4.45 -12.51
CA ASP A 109 2.17 3.16 -13.16
C ASP A 109 0.68 2.84 -13.39
N PRO A 110 0.23 2.74 -14.67
CA PRO A 110 -1.16 2.48 -15.01
C PRO A 110 -1.73 1.19 -14.40
N ARG A 111 -0.89 0.22 -14.03
CA ARG A 111 -1.33 -1.05 -13.42
C ARG A 111 -1.79 -0.83 -11.98
N PHE A 112 -1.02 -0.07 -11.20
CA PHE A 112 -1.38 0.30 -9.84
C PHE A 112 -2.56 1.28 -9.86
N GLU A 113 -2.55 2.23 -10.79
CA GLU A 113 -3.66 3.16 -10.99
C GLU A 113 -4.96 2.39 -11.24
N ALA A 114 -4.95 1.41 -12.15
CA ALA A 114 -6.12 0.58 -12.45
C ALA A 114 -6.66 -0.19 -11.23
N TYR A 115 -5.80 -0.64 -10.31
CA TYR A 115 -6.24 -1.32 -9.08
C TYR A 115 -7.11 -0.40 -8.19
N PHE A 116 -6.71 0.87 -8.03
CA PHE A 116 -7.48 1.86 -7.28
C PHE A 116 -8.69 2.37 -8.07
N GLU A 117 -8.54 2.63 -9.37
CA GLU A 117 -9.63 3.13 -10.23
C GLU A 117 -10.81 2.15 -10.32
N LYS A 118 -10.55 0.83 -10.24
CA LYS A 118 -11.60 -0.20 -10.13
C LYS A 118 -12.48 -0.03 -8.89
N ARG A 119 -11.93 0.50 -7.80
CA ARG A 119 -12.62 0.70 -6.50
C ARG A 119 -13.26 2.08 -6.40
N GLY A 120 -12.75 3.05 -7.15
CA GLY A 120 -13.38 4.36 -7.29
C GLY A 120 -12.65 5.23 -8.30
N LYS A 121 -13.38 5.93 -9.16
CA LYS A 121 -12.79 6.81 -10.15
C LYS A 121 -12.04 7.97 -9.46
N GLY A 122 -10.75 8.13 -9.72
CA GLY A 122 -9.89 9.12 -9.07
C GLY A 122 -9.30 8.67 -7.73
N LEU A 123 -9.55 7.43 -7.30
CA LEU A 123 -9.08 6.93 -6.01
C LEU A 123 -7.56 6.90 -5.91
N ALA A 124 -6.85 6.59 -7.00
CA ALA A 124 -5.38 6.56 -7.00
C ALA A 124 -4.79 7.92 -6.58
N VAL A 125 -5.35 9.00 -7.13
CA VAL A 125 -4.96 10.38 -6.81
C VAL A 125 -5.37 10.74 -5.38
N PHE A 126 -6.59 10.37 -4.96
CA PHE A 126 -7.06 10.62 -3.60
C PHE A 126 -6.16 9.96 -2.54
N VAL A 127 -5.77 8.70 -2.74
CA VAL A 127 -4.84 7.98 -1.87
C VAL A 127 -3.48 8.66 -1.86
N GLN A 128 -2.96 9.07 -3.03
CA GLN A 128 -1.69 9.77 -3.12
C GLN A 128 -1.69 11.08 -2.31
N ASP A 129 -2.74 11.88 -2.46
CA ASP A 129 -2.86 13.16 -1.77
C ASP A 129 -3.04 12.98 -0.25
N ALA A 130 -3.78 11.96 0.18
CA ALA A 130 -3.93 11.61 1.59
C ALA A 130 -2.59 11.21 2.24
N ILE A 131 -1.77 10.42 1.52
CA ILE A 131 -0.44 10.03 1.96
C ILE A 131 0.50 11.24 2.05
N ARG A 132 0.49 12.11 1.04
CA ARG A 132 1.28 13.36 1.05
C ARG A 132 0.88 14.26 2.21
N ALA A 133 -0.42 14.40 2.47
CA ALA A 133 -0.92 15.19 3.59
C ALA A 133 -0.52 14.59 4.95
N ASN A 134 -0.57 13.27 5.10
CA ASN A 134 -0.11 12.59 6.31
C ASN A 134 1.40 12.82 6.56
N GLU A 135 2.22 12.73 5.51
CA GLU A 135 3.66 13.02 5.61
C GLU A 135 3.93 14.46 6.05
N ALA A 136 3.23 15.43 5.45
CA ALA A 136 3.35 16.83 5.82
C ALA A 136 2.92 17.08 7.27
N ARG A 137 1.82 16.44 7.71
CA ARG A 137 1.35 16.49 9.10
C ARG A 137 2.39 15.92 10.07
N TRP A 138 3.03 14.80 9.73
CA TRP A 138 4.09 14.22 10.55
C TRP A 138 5.31 15.14 10.63
N ARG A 139 5.78 15.67 9.49
CA ARG A 139 6.92 16.61 9.45
C ARG A 139 6.70 17.86 10.29
N ASN A 140 5.47 18.37 10.34
CA ASN A 140 5.16 19.55 11.13
C ASN A 140 5.27 19.26 12.63
N ARG A 141 4.87 18.07 13.07
CA ARG A 141 4.98 17.64 14.49
C ARG A 141 6.41 17.41 14.94
N GLU A 142 7.28 16.94 14.05
CA GLU A 142 8.71 16.72 14.38
C GLU A 142 9.50 18.03 14.50
N ARG A 143 8.93 19.16 14.06
CA ARG A 143 9.56 20.49 14.15
C ARG A 143 9.12 21.32 15.36
N GLU A 144 8.11 20.85 16.10
CA GLU A 144 7.58 21.48 17.32
C GLU A 144 8.21 20.86 18.58
#